data_AF-A0A6A5HGP1-F1
#
_entry.id   AF-A0A6A5HGP1-F1
#
_cell.length_a   1.000
_cell.length_b   1.000
_cell.length_c   1.000
_cell.angle_alpha   90.00
_cell.angle_beta   90.00
_cell.angle_gamma   90.00
#
_symmetry.space_group_name_H-M   'P 1'
#
loop_
_entity.id
_entity.type
_entity.pdbx_description
1 polymer ?
#
loop_
_entity_poly.entity_id
_entity_poly.type
_entity_poly.pdbx_seq_one_letter_code
_entity_poly.pdbx_strand_id
1 'polypeptide(L)'
;MLNNKLLSAAAEWFVRHRYMLAGAMIALNILMIANSVIGLVGFWENIAVIVRISIFILLIYQSIPFWLHLGLSYGDFKLFHVKTARLSKTQWLLLFLFHTLLSVGCYGLFCIDANILETDGLIDNFHFIRYACIAINILSIPMTYHFLLAWNSEKLEFVGIHPQTKLYWKGVMRKMEDGNWEVDQTPEDHDLFLSGNDCDCDNDWDL
;
A
#
# COMPACT_ATOMS: atom_id res chain seq x y z
N MET A 1 1.91 -29.27 -8.38
CA MET A 1 2.63 -28.27 -7.56
C MET A 1 2.28 -26.88 -8.07
N LEU A 2 1.34 -26.18 -7.44
CA LEU A 2 1.48 -24.73 -7.24
C LEU A 2 2.78 -24.68 -6.43
N ASN A 3 3.86 -24.39 -7.13
CA ASN A 3 5.19 -24.59 -6.62
C ASN A 3 5.34 -23.67 -5.39
N ASN A 4 5.90 -24.11 -4.27
CA ASN A 4 6.16 -23.23 -3.12
C ASN A 4 6.90 -21.95 -3.57
N LYS A 5 7.67 -22.04 -4.66
CA LYS A 5 8.26 -20.92 -5.39
C LYS A 5 7.27 -19.86 -5.89
N LEU A 6 6.11 -20.26 -6.42
CA LEU A 6 5.07 -19.34 -6.90
C LEU A 6 4.38 -18.62 -5.74
N LEU A 7 4.13 -19.32 -4.62
CA LEU A 7 3.61 -18.73 -3.39
C LEU A 7 4.61 -17.73 -2.80
N SER A 8 5.89 -18.12 -2.74
CA SER A 8 6.98 -17.27 -2.30
C SER A 8 7.06 -15.99 -3.14
N ALA A 9 7.06 -16.13 -4.48
CA ALA A 9 7.05 -15.00 -5.39
C ALA A 9 5.81 -14.11 -5.22
N ALA A 10 4.63 -14.68 -4.94
CA ALA A 10 3.41 -13.91 -4.70
C ALA A 10 3.51 -13.08 -3.41
N ALA A 11 4.06 -13.66 -2.34
CA ALA A 11 4.31 -12.95 -1.08
C ALA A 11 5.36 -11.85 -1.23
N GLU A 12 6.47 -12.13 -1.92
CA GLU A 12 7.46 -11.12 -2.26
C GLU A 12 6.86 -9.96 -3.05
N TRP A 13 6.07 -10.27 -4.08
CA TRP A 13 5.43 -9.25 -4.91
C TRP A 13 4.41 -8.43 -4.10
N PHE A 14 3.64 -9.09 -3.23
CA PHE A 14 2.70 -8.45 -2.31
C PHE A 14 3.39 -7.43 -1.40
N VAL A 15 4.54 -7.78 -0.80
CA VAL A 15 5.31 -6.89 0.08
C VAL A 15 5.98 -5.79 -0.74
N ARG A 16 6.70 -6.15 -1.80
CA ARG A 16 7.45 -5.22 -2.66
C ARG A 16 6.53 -4.18 -3.29
N HIS A 17 5.34 -4.58 -3.70
CA HIS A 17 4.36 -3.65 -4.27
C HIS A 17 3.99 -2.54 -3.28
N ARG A 18 3.74 -2.88 -2.00
CA ARG A 18 3.43 -1.88 -0.95
C ARG A 18 4.61 -0.94 -0.70
N TYR A 19 5.83 -1.45 -0.79
CA TYR A 19 7.05 -0.65 -0.64
C TYR A 19 7.22 0.34 -1.78
N MET A 20 7.12 -0.14 -3.02
CA MET A 20 7.24 0.70 -4.21
C MET A 20 6.16 1.77 -4.24
N LEU A 21 4.94 1.43 -3.85
CA LEU A 21 3.82 2.36 -3.88
C LEU A 21 3.92 3.45 -2.82
N ALA A 22 4.28 3.12 -1.58
CA ALA A 22 4.56 4.12 -0.55
C ALA A 22 5.75 5.01 -0.93
N GLY A 23 6.84 4.43 -1.43
CA GLY A 23 8.01 5.18 -1.89
C GLY A 23 7.70 6.13 -3.05
N ALA A 24 6.96 5.67 -4.06
CA ALA A 24 6.55 6.48 -5.20
C ALA A 24 5.67 7.66 -4.78
N MET A 25 4.73 7.44 -3.85
CA MET A 25 3.85 8.50 -3.34
C MET A 25 4.62 9.56 -2.55
N ILE A 26 5.57 9.15 -1.69
CA ILE A 26 6.43 10.08 -0.96
C ILE A 26 7.30 10.89 -1.93
N ALA A 27 7.94 10.21 -2.88
CA ALA A 27 8.77 10.87 -3.88
C ALA A 27 7.97 11.89 -4.71
N LEU A 28 6.76 11.51 -5.15
CA LEU A 28 5.87 12.40 -5.88
C LEU A 28 5.51 13.64 -5.05
N ASN A 29 5.18 13.47 -3.77
CA ASN A 29 4.81 14.57 -2.88
C ASN A 29 5.97 15.58 -2.73
N ILE A 30 7.19 15.07 -2.52
CA ILE A 30 8.40 15.91 -2.46
C ILE A 30 8.67 16.60 -3.81
N LEU A 31 8.57 15.88 -4.92
CA LEU A 31 8.78 16.42 -6.25
C LEU A 31 7.78 17.52 -6.60
N MET A 32 6.52 17.39 -6.19
CA MET A 32 5.50 18.43 -6.42
C MET A 32 5.76 19.70 -5.61
N ILE A 33 6.14 19.57 -4.33
CA ILE A 33 6.52 20.71 -3.50
C ILE A 33 7.75 21.39 -4.10
N ALA A 34 8.78 20.62 -4.46
CA ALA A 34 9.98 21.14 -5.11
C ALA A 34 9.65 21.83 -6.44
N ASN A 35 8.81 21.22 -7.29
CA ASN A 35 8.37 21.81 -8.56
C ASN A 35 7.59 23.11 -8.36
N SER A 36 6.79 23.21 -7.30
CA SER A 36 6.07 24.45 -6.97
C SER A 36 7.02 25.58 -6.57
N VAL A 37 8.06 25.26 -5.81
CA VAL A 37 9.09 26.23 -5.38
C VAL A 37 10.03 26.60 -6.53
N ILE A 38 10.37 25.66 -7.41
CA ILE A 38 11.24 25.89 -8.56
C ILE A 38 10.51 26.61 -9.70
N GLY A 39 9.20 26.37 -9.87
CA GLY A 39 8.35 27.14 -10.80
C GLY A 39 8.31 28.63 -10.47
N LEU A 40 8.50 28.99 -9.19
CA LEU A 40 8.72 30.36 -8.71
C LEU A 40 10.06 30.98 -9.18
N VAL A 41 11.02 30.16 -9.63
CA VAL A 41 12.36 30.56 -10.10
C VAL A 41 12.45 30.55 -11.65
N GLY A 42 11.33 30.32 -12.35
CA GLY A 42 11.25 30.52 -13.81
C GLY A 42 11.88 29.42 -14.67
N PHE A 43 11.97 28.17 -14.19
CA PHE A 43 12.56 27.06 -14.95
C PHE A 43 11.48 26.04 -15.42
N TRP A 44 11.18 26.09 -16.74
CA TRP A 44 10.59 25.07 -17.64
C TRP A 44 9.13 24.61 -17.45
N GLU A 45 8.30 24.90 -18.47
CA GLU A 45 6.92 24.40 -18.65
C GLU A 45 6.83 22.86 -18.79
N ASN A 46 7.91 22.20 -19.24
CA ASN A 46 7.92 20.75 -19.47
C ASN A 46 7.89 19.92 -18.18
N ILE A 47 8.46 20.42 -17.08
CA ILE A 47 8.47 19.69 -15.80
C ILE A 47 7.06 19.58 -15.24
N ALA A 48 6.27 20.65 -15.35
CA ALA A 48 4.88 20.67 -14.93
C ALA A 48 4.03 19.61 -15.64
N VAL A 49 4.22 19.43 -16.96
CA VAL A 49 3.52 18.39 -17.75
C VAL A 49 3.95 16.99 -17.33
N ILE A 50 5.25 16.75 -17.14
CA ILE A 50 5.77 15.45 -16.67
C ILE A 50 5.23 15.12 -15.28
N VAL A 51 5.14 16.11 -14.39
CA VAL A 51 4.57 15.95 -13.04
C VAL A 51 3.07 15.64 -13.14
N ARG A 52 2.29 16.33 -13.97
CA ARG A 52 0.86 16.03 -14.18
C ARG A 52 0.63 14.61 -14.70
N ILE A 53 1.42 14.19 -15.69
CA ILE A 53 1.37 12.83 -16.24
C ILE A 53 1.75 11.81 -15.15
N SER A 54 2.78 12.09 -14.36
CA SER A 54 3.22 11.21 -13.27
C SER A 54 2.15 11.08 -12.18
N ILE A 55 1.47 12.17 -11.82
CA ILE A 55 0.32 12.16 -10.90
C ILE A 55 -0.79 11.28 -11.47
N PHE A 56 -1.15 11.46 -12.74
CA PHE A 56 -2.22 10.72 -13.38
C PHE A 56 -1.91 9.22 -13.43
N ILE A 57 -0.68 8.85 -13.80
CA ILE A 57 -0.20 7.47 -13.79
C ILE A 57 -0.23 6.89 -12.38
N LEU A 58 0.22 7.64 -11.38
CA LEU A 58 0.25 7.16 -9.99
C LEU A 58 -1.16 7.02 -9.39
N LEU A 59 -2.10 7.90 -9.73
CA LEU A 59 -3.52 7.77 -9.31
C LEU A 59 -4.20 6.55 -9.94
N ILE A 60 -3.93 6.27 -11.22
CA ILE A 60 -4.39 5.03 -11.88
C ILE A 60 -3.71 3.82 -11.23
N TYR A 61 -2.39 3.88 -11.04
CA TYR A 61 -1.61 2.79 -10.47
C TYR A 61 -1.96 2.50 -9.00
N GLN A 62 -2.41 3.51 -8.25
CA GLN A 62 -2.94 3.40 -6.89
C GLN A 62 -4.31 2.73 -6.86
N SER A 63 -5.11 2.93 -7.91
CA SER A 63 -6.43 2.30 -8.05
C SER A 63 -6.28 0.80 -8.24
N ILE A 64 -5.31 0.34 -9.04
CA ILE A 64 -5.07 -1.08 -9.34
C ILE A 64 -4.97 -1.96 -8.06
N PRO A 65 -4.13 -1.66 -7.06
CA PRO A 65 -4.03 -2.43 -5.82
C PRO A 65 -5.20 -2.23 -4.87
N PHE A 66 -5.90 -1.09 -4.91
CA PHE A 66 -7.17 -0.94 -4.20
C PHE A 66 -8.23 -1.91 -4.76
N TRP A 67 -8.34 -2.00 -6.09
CA TRP A 67 -9.18 -2.99 -6.77
C TRP A 67 -8.70 -4.43 -6.53
N LEU A 68 -7.38 -4.66 -6.46
CA LEU A 68 -6.78 -5.95 -6.12
C LEU A 68 -7.08 -6.36 -4.67
N HIS A 69 -7.11 -5.38 -3.74
CA HIS A 69 -7.41 -5.58 -2.32
C HIS A 69 -8.91 -5.81 -2.07
N LEU A 70 -9.78 -5.14 -2.86
CA LEU A 70 -11.25 -5.32 -2.83
C LEU A 70 -11.74 -6.63 -3.46
N GLY A 71 -10.85 -7.48 -3.98
CA GLY A 71 -11.21 -8.85 -4.32
C GLY A 71 -11.35 -9.16 -5.80
N LEU A 72 -10.72 -8.41 -6.70
CA LEU A 72 -10.30 -8.98 -7.99
C LEU A 72 -9.07 -9.86 -7.77
N SER A 73 -9.35 -10.97 -7.08
CA SER A 73 -8.51 -12.12 -6.83
C SER A 73 -7.68 -12.47 -8.08
N TYR A 74 -6.39 -12.78 -7.92
CA TYR A 74 -5.87 -13.88 -8.72
C TYR A 74 -6.82 -15.03 -8.41
N GLY A 75 -7.48 -15.59 -9.43
CA GLY A 75 -8.75 -16.30 -9.34
C GLY A 75 -8.93 -17.26 -8.17
N ASP A 76 -7.82 -17.78 -7.62
CA ASP A 76 -7.80 -18.78 -6.56
C ASP A 76 -6.76 -18.51 -5.44
N PHE A 77 -6.24 -17.29 -5.25
CA PHE A 77 -5.23 -17.02 -4.20
C PHE A 77 -5.25 -15.56 -3.67
N LYS A 78 -5.26 -15.40 -2.34
CA LYS A 78 -5.29 -14.10 -1.62
C LYS A 78 -4.31 -14.12 -0.45
N LEU A 79 -3.63 -12.99 -0.23
CA LEU A 79 -2.70 -12.76 0.87
C LEU A 79 -3.21 -11.66 1.80
N PHE A 80 -2.98 -11.83 3.10
CA PHE A 80 -3.39 -10.92 4.16
C PHE A 80 -2.26 -10.75 5.18
N HIS A 81 -2.19 -9.57 5.81
CA HIS A 81 -1.36 -9.42 7.00
C HIS A 81 -1.99 -10.20 8.17
N VAL A 82 -1.18 -10.92 8.93
CA VAL A 82 -1.65 -11.54 10.18
C VAL A 82 -2.08 -10.44 11.16
N LYS A 83 -3.14 -10.67 11.94
CA LYS A 83 -3.68 -9.71 12.93
C LYS A 83 -2.66 -9.21 13.98
N THR A 84 -1.54 -9.92 14.14
CA THR A 84 -0.44 -9.58 15.05
C THR A 84 0.53 -8.56 14.47
N ALA A 85 0.58 -8.38 13.15
CA ALA A 85 1.38 -7.32 12.54
C ALA A 85 0.84 -5.96 13.01
N ARG A 86 1.64 -5.25 13.80
CA ARG A 86 1.30 -3.94 14.36
C ARG A 86 2.48 -3.00 14.23
N LEU A 87 2.18 -1.72 14.10
CA LEU A 87 3.20 -0.67 14.16
C LEU A 87 3.62 -0.44 15.61
N SER A 88 4.91 -0.25 15.85
CA SER A 88 5.41 0.17 17.16
C SER A 88 4.95 1.60 17.47
N LYS A 89 4.96 1.99 18.76
CA LYS A 89 4.64 3.37 19.17
C LYS A 89 5.56 4.39 18.48
N THR A 90 6.83 4.05 18.31
CA THR A 90 7.81 4.89 17.61
C THR A 90 7.47 5.05 16.14
N GLN A 91 7.07 3.98 15.45
CA GLN A 91 6.64 4.06 14.05
C GLN A 91 5.37 4.89 13.89
N TRP A 92 4.40 4.75 14.80
CA TRP A 92 3.22 5.61 14.84
C TRP A 92 3.57 7.08 15.02
N LEU A 93 4.48 7.39 15.95
CA LEU A 93 4.94 8.76 16.18
C LEU A 93 5.65 9.34 14.95
N LEU A 94 6.55 8.57 14.34
CA LEU A 94 7.28 8.98 13.14
C LEU A 94 6.33 9.20 11.95
N LEU A 95 5.35 8.30 11.76
CA LEU A 95 4.34 8.41 10.71
C LEU A 95 3.51 9.68 10.89
N PHE A 96 3.05 9.94 12.12
CA PHE A 96 2.31 11.15 12.46
C PHE A 96 3.14 12.43 12.20
N LEU A 97 4.39 12.46 12.68
CA LEU A 97 5.28 13.59 12.47
C LEU A 97 5.55 13.84 10.98
N PHE A 98 5.81 12.77 10.22
CA PHE A 98 6.07 12.84 8.79
C PHE A 98 4.90 13.47 8.02
N HIS A 99 3.68 12.96 8.20
CA HIS A 99 2.51 13.51 7.52
C HIS A 99 2.12 14.90 8.02
N THR A 100 2.40 15.22 9.29
CA THR A 100 2.21 16.58 9.82
C THR A 100 3.15 17.57 9.12
N LEU A 101 4.44 17.25 9.02
CA LEU A 101 5.42 18.09 8.32
C LEU A 101 5.06 18.28 6.84
N LEU A 102 4.66 17.21 6.15
CA LEU A 102 4.16 17.30 4.77
C LEU A 102 2.93 18.20 4.67
N SER A 103 1.99 18.09 5.62
CA SER A 103 0.77 18.91 5.65
C SER A 103 1.11 20.39 5.85
N VAL A 104 2.05 20.71 6.74
CA VAL A 104 2.55 22.07 6.95
C VAL A 104 3.19 22.61 5.67
N GLY A 105 4.00 21.80 4.98
CA GLY A 105 4.57 22.17 3.68
C GLY A 105 3.51 22.45 2.61
N CYS A 106 2.51 21.57 2.49
CA CYS A 106 1.38 21.76 1.59
C CYS A 106 0.56 23.02 1.93
N TYR A 107 0.33 23.29 3.21
CA TYR A 107 -0.35 24.50 3.66
C TYR A 107 0.47 25.76 3.37
N GLY A 108 1.79 25.70 3.53
CA GLY A 108 2.70 26.79 3.15
C GLY A 108 2.54 27.22 1.69
N LEU A 109 2.27 26.27 0.77
CA LEU A 109 1.98 26.59 -0.63
C LEU A 109 0.73 27.47 -0.80
N PHE A 110 -0.28 27.36 0.08
CA PHE A 110 -1.49 28.20 0.05
C PHE A 110 -1.25 29.61 0.56
N CYS A 111 -0.25 29.81 1.41
CA CYS A 111 0.11 31.15 1.93
C CYS A 111 0.82 32.03 0.89
N ILE A 112 1.32 31.45 -0.21
CA ILE A 112 2.01 32.18 -1.28
C ILE A 112 0.96 32.91 -2.15
N ASP A 113 1.20 34.15 -2.56
CA ASP A 113 0.31 34.77 -3.55
C ASP A 113 0.63 34.21 -4.96
N ALA A 114 -0.38 33.60 -5.60
CA ALA A 114 -0.22 33.04 -6.94
C ALA A 114 0.03 34.13 -7.99
N ASN A 115 -0.44 35.36 -7.75
CA ASN A 115 -0.27 36.50 -8.66
C ASN A 115 1.19 36.97 -8.78
N ILE A 116 2.09 36.46 -7.94
CA ILE A 116 3.54 36.64 -8.10
C ILE A 116 4.04 35.94 -9.39
N LEU A 117 3.29 34.95 -9.89
CA LEU A 117 3.61 34.26 -11.13
C LEU A 117 3.08 35.09 -12.31
N GLU A 118 3.98 35.52 -13.20
CA GLU A 118 3.70 36.50 -14.26
C GLU A 118 2.85 35.96 -15.43
N THR A 119 2.57 34.66 -15.48
CA THR A 119 1.83 34.03 -16.58
C THR A 119 0.65 33.18 -16.10
N ASP A 120 -0.49 33.30 -16.78
CA ASP A 120 -1.73 32.57 -16.44
C ASP A 120 -1.51 31.05 -16.38
N GLY A 121 -0.69 30.50 -17.28
CA GLY A 121 -0.35 29.08 -17.29
C GLY A 121 0.43 28.62 -16.04
N LEU A 122 1.29 29.49 -15.48
CA LEU A 122 2.00 29.22 -14.23
C LEU A 122 1.06 29.31 -13.02
N ILE A 123 0.15 30.30 -13.02
CA ILE A 123 -0.88 30.47 -11.98
C ILE A 123 -1.77 29.21 -11.92
N ASP A 124 -2.29 28.77 -13.06
CA ASP A 124 -3.13 27.56 -13.16
C ASP A 124 -2.38 26.31 -12.71
N ASN A 125 -1.12 26.17 -13.12
CA ASN A 125 -0.28 25.07 -12.69
C ASN A 125 -0.06 25.07 -11.17
N PHE A 126 0.19 26.23 -10.59
CA PHE A 126 0.40 26.39 -9.16
C PHE A 126 -0.85 26.06 -8.35
N HIS A 127 -2.03 26.51 -8.81
CA HIS A 127 -3.31 26.10 -8.23
C HIS A 127 -3.54 24.60 -8.32
N PHE A 128 -3.27 23.97 -9.47
CA PHE A 128 -3.37 22.53 -9.60
C PHE A 128 -2.48 21.79 -8.59
N ILE A 129 -1.21 22.20 -8.46
CA ILE A 129 -0.27 21.52 -7.56
C ILE A 129 -0.72 21.67 -6.10
N ARG A 130 -1.22 22.83 -5.68
CA ARG A 130 -1.78 23.02 -4.33
C ARG A 130 -2.82 21.96 -3.96
N TYR A 131 -3.78 21.72 -4.83
CA TYR A 131 -4.83 20.73 -4.60
C TYR A 131 -4.31 19.29 -4.71
N ALA A 132 -3.44 19.03 -5.69
CA ALA A 132 -2.84 17.72 -5.89
C ALA A 132 -1.99 17.27 -4.69
N CYS A 133 -1.18 18.18 -4.12
CA CYS A 133 -0.37 17.93 -2.92
C CYS A 133 -1.22 17.51 -1.73
N ILE A 134 -2.34 18.16 -1.47
CA ILE A 134 -3.27 17.78 -0.39
C ILE A 134 -3.84 16.39 -0.63
N ALA A 135 -4.37 16.15 -1.83
CA ALA A 135 -4.97 14.86 -2.17
C ALA A 135 -3.96 13.71 -2.02
N ILE A 136 -2.75 13.88 -2.56
CA ILE A 136 -1.68 12.89 -2.48
C ILE A 136 -1.21 12.68 -1.04
N ASN A 137 -1.09 13.73 -0.23
CA ASN A 137 -0.72 13.59 1.18
C ASN A 137 -1.76 12.74 1.93
N ILE A 138 -3.06 12.99 1.74
CA ILE A 138 -4.14 12.19 2.33
C ILE A 138 -4.07 10.73 1.85
N LEU A 139 -3.96 10.52 0.54
CA LEU A 139 -3.87 9.17 -0.05
C LEU A 139 -2.60 8.43 0.39
N SER A 140 -1.53 9.14 0.74
CA SER A 140 -0.28 8.52 1.17
C SER A 140 -0.36 7.90 2.56
N ILE A 141 -1.25 8.38 3.46
CA ILE A 141 -1.40 7.88 4.84
C ILE A 141 -1.72 6.37 4.90
N PRO A 142 -2.78 5.84 4.23
CA PRO A 142 -3.04 4.41 4.25
C PRO A 142 -1.90 3.61 3.60
N MET A 143 -1.16 4.19 2.65
CA MET A 143 -0.08 3.49 1.94
C MET A 143 1.18 3.35 2.78
N THR A 144 1.59 4.42 3.44
CA THR A 144 2.72 4.39 4.38
C THR A 144 2.41 3.51 5.59
N TYR A 145 1.15 3.48 6.03
CA TYR A 145 0.67 2.50 7.01
C TYR A 145 0.83 1.05 6.50
N HIS A 146 0.30 0.72 5.32
CA HIS A 146 0.40 -0.62 4.76
C HIS A 146 1.85 -1.04 4.43
N PHE A 147 2.69 -0.08 4.05
CA PHE A 147 4.13 -0.27 3.91
C PHE A 147 4.77 -0.71 5.23
N LEU A 148 4.55 0.05 6.31
CA LEU A 148 5.10 -0.28 7.63
C LEU A 148 4.55 -1.60 8.17
N LEU A 149 3.27 -1.87 7.90
CA LEU A 149 2.64 -3.14 8.25
C LEU A 149 3.30 -4.32 7.51
N ALA A 150 3.56 -4.17 6.21
CA ALA A 150 4.30 -5.17 5.43
C ALA A 150 5.75 -5.30 5.88
N TRP A 151 6.39 -4.20 6.27
CA TRP A 151 7.75 -4.19 6.81
C TRP A 151 7.88 -4.97 8.11
N ASN A 152 6.92 -4.79 9.01
CA ASN A 152 6.87 -5.49 10.30
C ASN A 152 6.28 -6.90 10.22
N SER A 153 5.75 -7.32 9.07
CA SER A 153 5.13 -8.64 8.94
C SER A 153 6.21 -9.72 8.89
N GLU A 154 6.23 -10.58 9.90
CA GLU A 154 7.01 -11.82 9.90
C GLU A 154 6.20 -12.99 9.32
N LYS A 155 4.86 -12.86 9.33
CA LYS A 155 3.92 -13.84 8.80
C LYS A 155 2.85 -13.15 7.94
N LEU A 156 2.37 -13.86 6.92
CA LEU A 156 1.23 -13.48 6.08
C LEU A 156 0.24 -14.65 6.05
N GLU A 157 -1.05 -14.38 6.22
CA GLU A 157 -2.08 -15.40 5.96
C GLU A 157 -2.33 -15.49 4.46
N PHE A 158 -2.60 -16.68 3.97
CA PHE A 158 -3.12 -16.84 2.63
C PHE A 158 -4.32 -17.76 2.59
N VAL A 159 -5.13 -17.54 1.58
CA VAL A 159 -6.29 -18.34 1.23
C VAL A 159 -6.20 -18.63 -0.26
N GLY A 160 -6.40 -19.88 -0.67
CA GLY A 160 -6.51 -20.21 -2.07
C GLY A 160 -7.00 -21.62 -2.35
N ILE A 161 -6.86 -22.07 -3.60
CA ILE A 161 -7.17 -23.44 -4.00
C ILE A 161 -5.87 -24.25 -4.06
N HIS A 162 -5.85 -25.37 -3.35
CA HIS A 162 -4.70 -26.26 -3.36
C HIS A 162 -4.52 -26.86 -4.78
N PRO A 163 -3.32 -26.77 -5.38
CA PRO A 163 -3.07 -27.22 -6.75
C PRO A 163 -3.33 -28.70 -7.01
N GLN A 164 -2.99 -29.58 -6.05
CA GLN A 164 -3.14 -31.03 -6.21
C GLN A 164 -4.54 -31.50 -5.84
N THR A 165 -5.06 -31.05 -4.70
CA THR A 165 -6.33 -31.59 -4.14
C THR A 165 -7.54 -30.80 -4.61
N LYS A 166 -7.36 -29.62 -5.20
CA LYS A 166 -8.42 -28.67 -5.58
C LYS A 166 -9.32 -28.23 -4.42
N LEU A 167 -8.93 -28.54 -3.18
CA LEU A 167 -9.62 -28.11 -1.97
C LEU A 167 -9.20 -26.70 -1.58
N TYR A 168 -10.06 -26.04 -0.83
CA TYR A 168 -9.73 -24.77 -0.21
C TYR A 168 -8.56 -24.95 0.76
N TRP A 169 -7.58 -24.07 0.64
CA TRP A 169 -6.34 -24.10 1.38
C TRP A 169 -6.13 -22.75 2.04
N LYS A 170 -6.20 -22.77 3.36
CA LYS A 170 -5.78 -21.65 4.20
C LYS A 170 -4.47 -22.04 4.86
N GLY A 171 -3.53 -21.11 4.90
CA GLY A 171 -2.25 -21.32 5.56
C GLY A 171 -1.55 -20.01 5.88
N VAL A 172 -0.34 -20.13 6.40
CA VAL A 172 0.51 -19.01 6.77
C VAL A 172 1.80 -19.10 5.97
N MET A 173 2.28 -17.96 5.47
CA MET A 173 3.64 -17.81 4.98
C MET A 173 4.47 -17.12 6.04
N ARG A 174 5.68 -17.60 6.29
CA ARG A 174 6.65 -17.01 7.20
C ARG A 174 7.82 -16.41 6.42
N LYS A 175 8.29 -15.26 6.87
CA LYS A 175 9.51 -14.62 6.39
C LYS A 175 10.72 -15.29 7.04
N MET A 176 11.64 -15.77 6.23
CA MET A 176 12.89 -16.41 6.64
C MET A 176 13.96 -15.35 6.95
N GLU A 177 15.04 -15.74 7.63
CA GLU A 177 16.14 -14.83 8.00
C GLU A 177 16.84 -14.20 6.79
N ASP A 178 16.86 -14.91 5.67
CA ASP A 178 17.40 -14.42 4.38
C ASP A 178 16.44 -13.46 3.65
N GLY A 179 15.24 -13.23 4.21
CA GLY A 179 14.21 -12.35 3.66
C GLY A 179 13.23 -13.03 2.69
N ASN A 180 13.44 -14.31 2.35
CA ASN A 180 12.54 -15.07 1.49
C ASN A 180 11.26 -15.49 2.23
N TRP A 181 10.20 -15.75 1.49
CA TRP A 181 8.92 -16.19 2.05
C TRP A 181 8.68 -17.67 1.80
N GLU A 182 8.37 -18.42 2.85
CA GLU A 182 8.06 -19.84 2.75
C GLU A 182 6.72 -20.16 3.41
N VAL A 183 6.05 -21.22 2.94
CA VAL A 183 4.84 -21.72 3.60
C VAL A 183 5.25 -22.28 4.96
N ASP A 184 4.66 -21.76 6.02
CA ASP A 184 4.84 -22.29 7.37
C ASP A 184 4.16 -23.66 7.43
N GLN A 185 4.97 -24.72 7.56
CA GLN A 185 4.50 -26.11 7.68
C GLN A 185 4.38 -26.55 9.15
N THR A 186 4.57 -25.64 10.11
CA THR A 186 4.50 -26.00 11.52
C THR A 186 3.07 -26.39 11.91
N PRO A 187 2.89 -27.45 12.73
CA PRO A 187 1.57 -28.05 12.99
C PRO A 187 0.56 -27.09 13.64
N GLU A 188 1.04 -26.08 14.38
CA GLU A 188 0.20 -25.14 15.13
C GLU A 188 -0.71 -24.28 14.23
N ASP A 189 -0.34 -24.07 12.96
CA ASP A 189 -1.17 -23.33 11.98
C ASP A 189 -1.98 -24.29 11.06
N HIS A 190 -1.90 -25.61 11.28
CA HIS A 190 -2.61 -26.65 10.51
C HIS A 190 -3.83 -27.27 11.21
N ASP A 191 -4.14 -26.89 12.46
CA ASP A 191 -5.28 -27.43 13.23
C ASP A 191 -6.67 -27.02 12.70
N LEU A 192 -6.76 -26.31 11.58
CA LEU A 192 -8.04 -25.89 10.98
C LEU A 192 -8.69 -26.91 10.04
N PHE A 193 -8.13 -28.11 9.83
CA PHE A 193 -8.68 -29.06 8.83
C PHE A 193 -8.87 -30.51 9.26
N LEU A 194 -8.69 -30.88 10.54
CA LEU A 194 -9.07 -32.22 11.03
C LEU A 194 -10.34 -32.26 11.89
N SER A 195 -10.96 -31.13 12.21
CA SER A 195 -12.34 -31.08 12.72
C SER A 195 -13.38 -31.15 11.58
N GLY A 196 -13.09 -31.99 10.59
CA GLY A 196 -13.99 -32.39 9.53
C GLY A 196 -14.24 -33.89 9.60
N ASN A 197 -14.39 -34.44 10.80
CA ASN A 197 -15.05 -35.71 11.02
C ASN A 197 -16.07 -35.50 12.14
N ASP A 198 -17.18 -36.21 12.01
CA ASP A 198 -18.26 -36.35 12.99
C ASP A 198 -19.43 -35.37 12.80
N CYS A 199 -20.33 -35.84 11.93
CA CYS A 199 -21.76 -35.77 12.15
C CYS A 199 -22.14 -35.68 13.64
N ASP A 200 -22.71 -34.56 14.05
CA ASP A 200 -23.84 -34.58 14.97
C ASP A 200 -24.78 -33.42 14.63
N CYS A 201 -25.93 -33.82 14.09
CA CYS A 201 -27.13 -33.02 14.14
C CYS A 201 -27.55 -33.00 15.60
N ASP A 202 -27.45 -31.87 16.29
CA ASP A 202 -28.37 -31.62 17.39
C ASP A 202 -28.67 -30.13 17.56
N ASN A 203 -29.97 -29.89 17.63
CA ASN A 203 -30.62 -28.61 17.83
C ASN A 203 -30.38 -28.15 19.26
N ASP A 204 -30.02 -26.88 19.46
CA ASP A 204 -30.69 -26.05 20.46
C ASP A 204 -30.24 -24.59 20.32
N TRP A 205 -31.19 -23.72 19.98
CA TRP A 205 -31.09 -22.29 20.22
C TRP A 205 -32.37 -21.85 20.93
N ASP A 206 -32.41 -22.09 22.23
CA ASP A 206 -33.21 -21.31 23.15
C ASP A 206 -32.33 -20.21 23.79
N LEU A 207 -32.84 -18.97 23.66
CA LEU A 207 -32.45 -17.69 24.29
C LEU A 207 -31.32 -16.85 23.64
#